data_AF-A0A357ZDE1-F1
#
_entry.id   AF-A0A357ZDE1-F1
#
_cell.length_a   1.000
_cell.length_b   1.000
_cell.length_c   1.000
_cell.angle_alpha   90.00
_cell.angle_beta   90.00
_cell.angle_gamma   90.00
#
_symmetry.space_group_name_H-M   'P 1'
#
loop_
_entity.id
_entity.type
_entity.pdbx_description
1 polymer ?
#
loop_
_entity_poly.entity_id
_entity_poly.type
_entity_poly.pdbx_seq_one_letter_code
_entity_poly.pdbx_strand_id
1 'polypeptide(L)'
;AQEQGKISYTNAVTIDVDIVIKNSNFGYKRAETISDLILAAINSETNITLANGFYASSLVVGAIRNLDGLNPSDNIWRTIITYNLIITQN
;
A
#
# COMPACT_ATOMS: atom_id res chain seq x y z
N ALA A 1 -13.94 -34.56 4.45
CA ALA A 1 -13.31 -34.88 3.16
C ALA A 1 -12.41 -33.71 2.80
N GLN A 2 -11.10 -33.92 2.74
CA GLN A 2 -10.13 -32.92 2.30
C GLN A 2 -10.12 -32.99 0.77
N GLU A 3 -10.49 -31.89 0.10
CA GLU A 3 -10.56 -31.85 -1.37
C GLU A 3 -9.16 -31.93 -1.98
N GLN A 4 -8.76 -33.16 -2.30
CA GLN A 4 -7.58 -33.50 -3.08
C GLN A 4 -7.79 -32.98 -4.52
N GLY A 5 -7.37 -31.73 -4.78
CA GLY A 5 -7.49 -31.13 -6.11
C GLY A 5 -7.28 -29.62 -6.23
N LYS A 6 -7.16 -28.85 -5.13
CA LYS A 6 -6.85 -27.41 -5.24
C LYS A 6 -5.35 -27.20 -5.42
N ILE A 7 -4.95 -27.01 -6.68
CA ILE A 7 -3.55 -26.93 -7.13
C ILE A 7 -2.89 -25.57 -6.80
N SER A 8 -3.65 -24.60 -6.26
CA SER A 8 -3.10 -23.32 -5.78
C SER A 8 -4.05 -22.69 -4.77
N TYR A 9 -3.51 -22.09 -3.72
CA TYR A 9 -4.27 -21.29 -2.76
C TYR A 9 -3.95 -19.81 -2.99
N THR A 10 -4.97 -18.99 -3.16
CA THR A 10 -4.84 -17.56 -3.45
C THR A 10 -5.56 -16.72 -2.40
N ASN A 11 -4.87 -15.69 -1.89
CA ASN A 11 -5.43 -14.73 -0.95
C ASN A 11 -5.22 -13.30 -1.44
N ALA A 12 -6.26 -12.49 -1.30
CA ALA A 12 -6.14 -11.03 -1.40
C ALA A 12 -5.56 -10.48 -0.10
N VAL A 13 -4.56 -9.64 -0.21
CA VAL A 13 -3.88 -8.93 0.87
C VAL A 13 -3.89 -7.45 0.55
N THR A 14 -4.09 -6.62 1.55
CA THR A 14 -4.02 -5.16 1.43
C THR A 14 -2.84 -4.64 2.23
N ILE A 15 -2.07 -3.73 1.63
CA ILE A 15 -0.95 -3.03 2.26
C ILE A 15 -1.31 -1.55 2.28
N ASP A 16 -1.37 -0.96 3.47
CA ASP A 16 -1.57 0.48 3.63
C ASP A 16 -0.25 1.16 4.00
N VAL A 17 0.16 2.13 3.19
CA VAL A 17 1.29 3.02 3.47
C VAL A 17 0.74 4.33 3.98
N ASP A 18 1.06 4.65 5.24
CA ASP A 18 0.59 5.85 5.92
C ASP A 18 1.71 6.89 6.03
N ILE A 19 1.55 8.00 5.31
CA ILE A 19 2.51 9.11 5.29
C ILE A 19 1.98 10.19 6.20
N VAL A 20 2.63 10.43 7.34
CA VAL A 20 2.22 11.45 8.33
C VAL A 20 3.31 12.52 8.46
N ILE A 21 2.96 13.76 8.12
CA ILE A 21 3.85 14.92 8.28
C ILE A 21 3.29 15.84 9.36
N LYS A 22 4.10 16.11 10.38
CA LYS A 22 3.81 17.07 11.47
C LYS A 22 4.77 18.24 11.33
N ASN A 23 4.33 19.35 10.74
CA ASN A 23 5.17 20.55 10.57
C ASN A 23 4.27 21.80 10.52
N SER A 24 4.75 23.03 10.70
CA SER A 24 3.89 24.22 10.61
C SER A 24 3.72 24.75 9.19
N ASN A 25 4.62 24.41 8.25
CA ASN A 25 4.65 24.98 6.90
C ASN A 25 4.86 23.92 5.81
N PHE A 26 4.10 24.03 4.71
CA PHE A 26 4.22 23.23 3.47
C PHE A 26 4.04 21.72 3.60
N GLY A 27 3.41 21.21 4.66
CA GLY A 27 3.32 19.77 4.86
C GLY A 27 2.42 19.06 3.84
N TYR A 28 1.39 19.71 3.29
CA TYR A 28 0.59 19.14 2.19
C TYR A 28 1.46 18.80 0.97
N LYS A 29 2.23 19.78 0.46
CA LYS A 29 3.12 19.57 -0.70
C LYS A 29 4.20 18.53 -0.43
N ARG A 30 4.70 18.44 0.81
CA ARG A 30 5.68 17.41 1.19
C ARG A 30 5.04 16.02 1.24
N ALA A 31 3.82 15.90 1.75
CA ALA A 31 3.11 14.61 1.81
C ALA A 31 2.83 14.09 0.39
N GLU A 32 2.40 14.98 -0.50
CA GLU A 32 2.23 14.71 -1.93
C GLU A 32 3.54 14.28 -2.60
N THR A 33 4.63 15.03 -2.39
CA THR A 33 5.95 14.69 -2.96
C THR A 33 6.43 13.32 -2.49
N ILE A 34 6.24 12.97 -1.21
CA ILE A 34 6.63 11.66 -0.67
C ILE A 34 5.71 10.56 -1.24
N SER A 35 4.42 10.83 -1.37
CA SER A 35 3.45 9.92 -1.99
C SER A 35 3.87 9.58 -3.42
N ASP A 36 4.24 10.57 -4.23
CA ASP A 36 4.68 10.36 -5.61
C ASP A 36 5.95 9.49 -5.68
N LEU A 37 6.91 9.72 -4.78
CA LEU A 37 8.12 8.90 -4.71
C LEU A 37 7.81 7.43 -4.34
N ILE A 38 6.85 7.21 -3.44
CA ILE A 38 6.41 5.86 -3.05
C ILE A 38 5.67 5.18 -4.19
N LEU A 39 4.76 5.89 -4.88
CA LEU A 39 4.04 5.37 -6.05
C LEU A 39 4.98 5.01 -7.20
N ALA A 40 6.06 5.78 -7.39
CA ALA A 40 7.07 5.48 -8.39
C ALA A 40 7.88 4.22 -8.01
N ALA A 41 8.22 4.05 -6.73
CA ALA A 41 9.02 2.93 -6.24
C ALA A 41 8.22 1.62 -6.10
N ILE A 42 6.94 1.73 -5.73
CA ILE A 42 6.01 0.63 -5.50
C ILE A 42 4.86 0.75 -6.51
N ASN A 43 4.98 0.00 -7.61
CA ASN A 43 4.07 0.02 -8.74
C ASN A 43 3.81 -1.42 -9.27
N SER A 44 3.11 -1.56 -10.39
CA SER A 44 2.75 -2.87 -10.95
C SER A 44 3.93 -3.75 -11.38
N GLU A 45 5.11 -3.18 -11.54
CA GLU A 45 6.35 -3.88 -11.89
C GLU A 45 7.20 -4.24 -10.67
N THR A 46 6.82 -3.76 -9.48
CA THR A 46 7.56 -4.05 -8.24
C THR A 46 7.49 -5.53 -7.92
N ASN A 47 8.64 -6.19 -7.92
CA ASN A 47 8.76 -7.59 -7.57
C ASN A 47 8.75 -7.77 -6.04
N ILE A 48 7.84 -8.59 -5.53
CA ILE A 48 7.71 -8.92 -4.11
C ILE A 48 8.14 -10.37 -3.91
N THR A 49 9.32 -10.56 -3.32
CA THR A 49 9.83 -11.88 -2.96
C THR A 49 9.29 -12.30 -1.60
N LEU A 50 8.52 -13.38 -1.57
CA LEU A 50 8.04 -14.00 -0.34
C LEU A 50 8.87 -15.26 -0.04
N ALA A 51 9.07 -15.57 1.24
CA ALA A 51 9.72 -16.82 1.63
C ALA A 51 8.79 -18.03 1.41
N ASN A 52 9.37 -19.22 1.30
CA ASN A 52 8.67 -20.51 1.43
C ASN A 52 7.63 -20.85 0.35
N GLY A 53 7.92 -20.62 -0.94
CA GLY A 53 7.10 -21.11 -2.06
C GLY A 53 5.84 -20.31 -2.36
N PHE A 54 5.64 -19.17 -1.69
CA PHE A 54 4.63 -18.19 -2.02
C PHE A 54 5.16 -17.19 -3.05
N TYR A 55 4.28 -16.67 -3.90
CA TYR A 55 4.60 -15.58 -4.81
C TYR A 55 3.48 -14.56 -4.87
N ALA A 56 3.85 -13.32 -5.19
CA ALA A 56 2.96 -12.19 -5.32
C ALA A 56 2.76 -11.87 -6.81
N SER A 57 1.52 -11.85 -7.30
CA SER A 57 1.24 -11.79 -8.74
C SER A 57 0.54 -10.53 -9.23
N SER A 58 0.01 -9.69 -8.33
CA SER A 58 -0.75 -8.49 -8.73
C SER A 58 -0.67 -7.41 -7.67
N LEU A 59 0.37 -6.57 -7.73
CA LEU A 59 0.44 -5.34 -6.95
C LEU A 59 -0.25 -4.21 -7.72
N VAL A 60 -1.37 -3.73 -7.21
CA VAL A 60 -2.11 -2.60 -7.81
C VAL A 60 -2.41 -1.55 -6.77
N VAL A 61 -2.34 -0.28 -7.17
CA VAL A 61 -2.80 0.83 -6.32
C VAL A 61 -4.32 0.76 -6.24
N GLY A 62 -4.85 0.54 -5.05
CA GLY A 62 -6.29 0.50 -4.78
C GLY A 62 -6.87 1.90 -4.55
N ALA A 63 -6.21 2.72 -3.73
CA ALA A 63 -6.64 4.08 -3.44
C ALA A 63 -5.48 4.96 -2.97
N ILE A 64 -5.60 6.27 -3.23
CA ILE A 64 -4.79 7.31 -2.60
C ILE A 64 -5.76 8.25 -1.90
N ARG A 65 -5.61 8.42 -0.58
CA ARG A 65 -6.48 9.27 0.23
C ARG A 65 -5.66 10.32 0.95
N ASN A 66 -5.95 11.58 0.69
CA ASN A 66 -5.45 12.69 1.48
C ASN A 66 -6.44 12.94 2.63
N LEU A 67 -5.93 12.94 3.86
CA LEU A 67 -6.69 13.16 5.07
C LEU A 67 -6.17 14.43 5.77
N ASP A 68 -7.10 15.31 6.11
CA ASP A 68 -6.82 16.47 6.94
C ASP A 68 -6.70 16.07 8.42
N GLY A 69 -6.06 16.92 9.21
CA GLY A 69 -6.04 16.78 10.67
C GLY A 69 -7.46 16.71 11.25
N LEU A 70 -7.64 15.93 12.31
CA LEU A 70 -8.95 15.81 12.97
C LEU A 70 -9.41 17.15 13.55
N ASN A 71 -8.48 18.00 14.01
CA ASN A 71 -8.76 19.36 14.42
C ASN A 71 -8.26 20.37 13.38
N PRO A 72 -8.98 21.47 13.14
CA PRO A 72 -8.54 22.54 12.24
C PRO A 72 -7.23 23.22 12.64
N SER A 73 -6.82 23.09 13.90
CA SER A 73 -5.54 23.61 14.43
C SER A 73 -4.38 22.64 14.32
N ASP A 74 -4.64 21.38 13.95
CA ASP A 74 -3.61 20.37 13.84
C ASP A 74 -2.86 20.57 12.53
N ASN A 75 -1.59 20.98 12.62
CA ASN A 75 -0.71 21.03 11.44
C ASN A 75 -0.17 19.63 11.11
N ILE A 76 -1.09 18.73 10.78
CA ILE A 76 -0.83 17.35 10.39
C ILE A 76 -1.40 17.14 9.00
N TRP A 77 -0.57 16.64 8.09
CA TRP A 77 -1.00 16.24 6.76
C TRP A 77 -0.72 14.77 6.57
N ARG A 78 -1.73 14.05 6.09
CA ARG A 78 -1.70 12.61 5.98
C ARG A 78 -2.11 12.16 4.59
N THR A 79 -1.30 11.31 3.98
CA THR A 79 -1.64 10.64 2.72
C THR A 79 -1.55 9.14 2.94
N ILE A 80 -2.62 8.42 2.62
CA ILE A 80 -2.69 6.96 2.70
C ILE A 80 -2.70 6.40 1.28
N ILE A 81 -1.74 5.53 0.99
CA ILE A 81 -1.73 4.74 -0.24
C ILE A 81 -2.11 3.31 0.12
N THR A 82 -3.20 2.82 -0.46
CA THR A 82 -3.64 1.43 -0.31
C THR A 82 -3.20 0.66 -1.54
N TYR A 83 -2.43 -0.40 -1.35
CA TYR A 83 -2.07 -1.37 -2.37
C TYR A 83 -2.84 -2.66 -2.14
N ASN A 84 -3.34 -3.25 -3.23
CA ASN A 84 -3.90 -4.58 -3.22
C ASN A 84 -2.88 -5.54 -3.83
N LEU A 85 -2.72 -6.69 -3.17
CA LEU A 85 -1.79 -7.73 -3.53
C LEU A 85 -2.54 -9.06 -3.59
N ILE A 86 -2.26 -9.86 -4.61
CA ILE A 86 -2.66 -11.27 -4.64
C ILE A 86 -1.45 -12.13 -4.30
N ILE A 87 -1.56 -12.92 -3.23
CA ILE A 87 -0.55 -13.92 -2.84
C ILE A 87 -1.06 -15.30 -3.25
N THR A 88 -0.22 -16.05 -3.94
CA THR A 88 -0.51 -17.43 -4.34
C THR A 88 0.55 -18.39 -3.79
N GLN A 89 0.09 -19.55 -3.31
CA GLN A 89 0.94 -20.69 -2.96
C GLN A 89 0.95 -21.69 -4.12
N ASN A 90 2.15 -22.08 -4.55
CA ASN A 90 2.36 -23.22 -5.44
C ASN A 90 2.46 -24.53 -4.65
#